data_AF-A0A381RM95-F1
#
_entry.id   AF-A0A381RM95-F1
#
_cell.length_a   1.000
_cell.length_b   1.000
_cell.length_c   1.000
_cell.angle_alpha   90.00
_cell.angle_beta   90.00
_cell.angle_gamma   90.00
#
_symmetry.space_group_name_H-M   'P 1'
#
loop_
_entity.id
_entity.type
_entity.pdbx_description
1 polymer ?
#
loop_
_entity_poly.entity_id
_entity_poly.type
_entity_poly.pdbx_seq_one_letter_code
_entity_poly.pdbx_strand_id
1 'polypeptide(L)'
;MHLAANVHLLAGDFSSLSKNHLRQTALLDCSLKTSSTSPTIRLLTNELKRKGTLMTNARAIWIFVFLAIGIVACARDTGTGDDTSAGSPTSAIETIDSRGQTTPFDGYTLFQPLRSTNVYLIDMAGNLSHKWQTEYNTGQSVYMLENGNLLRAARDPDPSGPYRGGGEGGIIQEIAWDGEVVWEYKFSDELKRHHHDVEPMPNGNVLLIAWENKTYEEAVQAGINPERMSDDYIWPDFVVEVEPVYPDGANIVWEWHAWDHLVQELYRDKDNYGNVAEHPELIDINAAPAHRARQEISTPESIDQLR
;
A
#
# COMPACT_ATOMS: atom_id res chain seq x y z
N MET A 1 6.70 7.03 -16.23
CA MET A 1 6.12 6.32 -15.08
C MET A 1 4.91 7.13 -14.62
N HIS A 2 3.72 6.85 -15.14
CA HIS A 2 2.47 7.42 -14.62
C HIS A 2 2.02 6.49 -13.50
N LEU A 3 1.97 7.03 -12.28
CA LEU A 3 1.58 6.32 -11.07
C LEU A 3 0.05 6.37 -10.97
N ALA A 4 -0.60 5.22 -11.09
CA ALA A 4 -2.01 5.08 -10.78
C ALA A 4 -2.14 4.88 -9.27
N ALA A 5 -2.85 5.77 -8.59
CA ALA A 5 -3.45 5.46 -7.31
C ALA A 5 -4.82 4.82 -7.61
N ASN A 6 -5.15 3.70 -6.95
CA ASN A 6 -6.50 3.15 -7.02
C ASN A 6 -7.47 4.16 -6.39
N VAL A 7 -8.38 4.70 -7.19
CA VAL A 7 -9.44 5.63 -6.78
C VAL A 7 -10.76 4.88 -6.90
N HIS A 8 -11.49 4.76 -5.80
CA HIS A 8 -12.80 4.11 -5.78
C HIS A 8 -13.91 5.17 -5.70
N LEU A 9 -14.91 5.04 -6.59
CA LEU A 9 -16.13 5.84 -6.60
C LEU A 9 -17.21 5.10 -5.82
N LEU A 10 -17.75 5.73 -4.78
CA LEU A 10 -18.80 5.15 -3.96
C LEU A 10 -20.10 5.94 -4.15
N ALA A 11 -21.18 5.27 -4.56
CA ALA A 11 -22.52 5.85 -4.63
C ALA A 11 -23.31 5.50 -3.35
N GLY A 12 -23.79 6.50 -2.60
CA GLY A 12 -24.62 6.26 -1.39
C GLY A 12 -24.70 7.46 -0.44
N ASP A 13 -25.75 7.51 0.40
CA ASP A 13 -25.92 8.51 1.47
C ASP A 13 -25.27 8.00 2.77
N PHE A 14 -24.08 8.52 3.09
CA PHE A 14 -23.31 8.16 4.29
C PHE A 14 -23.69 9.03 5.52
N SER A 15 -24.68 9.91 5.41
CA SER A 15 -25.04 10.84 6.49
C SER A 15 -25.67 10.17 7.71
N SER A 16 -26.12 8.91 7.59
CA SER A 16 -26.72 8.11 8.66
C SER A 16 -25.71 7.32 9.51
N LEU A 17 -24.50 7.02 8.99
CA LEU A 17 -23.49 6.23 9.70
C LEU A 17 -22.93 6.98 10.92
N SER A 18 -22.85 8.31 10.85
CA SER A 18 -22.44 9.16 11.97
C SER A 18 -23.47 9.28 13.10
N LYS A 19 -24.76 9.01 12.85
CA LYS A 19 -25.85 9.44 13.76
C LYS A 19 -26.39 8.36 14.69
N ASN A 20 -26.02 7.10 14.52
CA ASN A 20 -26.63 5.97 15.24
C ASN A 20 -25.77 5.34 16.36
N HIS A 21 -24.74 6.01 16.88
CA HIS A 21 -23.95 5.49 18.02
C HIS A 21 -24.04 6.30 19.33
N LEU A 22 -25.05 7.16 19.47
CA LEU A 22 -25.34 7.85 20.73
C LEU A 22 -26.72 7.45 21.26
N ARG A 23 -26.86 6.22 21.75
CA ARG A 23 -27.90 5.83 22.74
C ARG A 23 -27.71 4.40 23.24
N GLN A 24 -27.00 4.23 24.36
CA GLN A 24 -27.44 3.39 25.49
C GLN A 24 -26.59 3.62 26.75
N THR A 25 -27.25 4.21 27.77
CA THR A 25 -27.10 4.01 29.24
C THR A 25 -25.69 4.06 29.86
N ALA A 26 -25.26 5.13 30.56
CA ALA A 26 -25.72 5.65 31.86
C ALA A 26 -25.78 4.61 33.01
N LEU A 27 -24.76 4.60 33.89
CA LEU A 27 -24.83 4.82 35.35
C LEU A 27 -23.67 4.10 36.07
N LEU A 28 -22.73 4.88 36.61
CA LEU A 28 -22.22 4.72 37.98
C LEU A 28 -21.39 5.95 38.33
N ASP A 29 -22.02 6.83 39.10
CA ASP A 29 -21.42 7.97 39.76
C ASP A 29 -21.02 7.51 41.17
N CYS A 30 -19.76 7.72 41.56
CA CYS A 30 -19.40 7.89 42.97
C CYS A 30 -18.09 8.68 43.08
N SER A 31 -18.28 10.00 43.22
CA SER A 31 -17.39 11.02 43.78
C SER A 31 -16.36 10.54 44.82
N LEU A 32 -15.11 11.02 44.70
CA LEU A 32 -14.46 11.75 45.80
C LEU A 32 -13.33 12.68 45.31
N LYS A 33 -13.34 13.87 45.92
CA LYS A 33 -12.61 15.10 45.61
C LYS A 33 -11.19 15.12 46.22
N THR A 34 -10.30 15.84 45.50
CA THR A 34 -9.25 16.78 45.97
C THR A 34 -8.15 16.29 46.92
N SER A 35 -6.86 16.37 46.52
CA SER A 35 -6.01 17.58 46.66
C SER A 35 -4.51 17.22 46.66
N SER A 36 -3.74 17.95 45.85
CA SER A 36 -2.46 18.62 46.18
C SER A 36 -1.21 17.85 46.65
N THR A 37 -0.08 18.26 46.06
CA THR A 37 1.34 18.19 46.47
C THR A 37 2.22 17.00 46.01
N SER A 38 3.09 17.31 45.04
CA SER A 38 4.41 16.69 44.75
C SER A 38 5.39 17.01 45.91
N PRO A 39 6.41 16.19 46.28
CA PRO A 39 7.60 15.95 45.44
C PRO A 39 8.38 14.63 45.63
N THR A 40 9.35 14.41 44.71
CA THR A 40 10.61 13.62 44.89
C THR A 40 10.49 12.11 44.58
N ILE A 41 10.74 11.65 43.35
CA ILE A 41 12.08 11.41 42.76
C ILE A 41 13.15 11.07 43.81
N ARG A 42 13.00 9.92 44.44
CA ARG A 42 14.09 9.14 45.06
C ARG A 42 13.60 7.69 45.12
N LEU A 43 14.45 6.77 44.66
CA LEU A 43 14.22 5.31 44.54
C LEU A 43 13.66 4.85 43.19
N LEU A 44 14.49 4.93 42.14
CA LEU A 44 14.60 3.89 41.09
C LEU A 44 15.90 4.07 40.28
N THR A 45 16.99 4.44 40.95
CA THR A 45 18.34 4.57 40.38
C THR A 45 19.39 3.74 41.14
N ASN A 46 18.95 2.74 41.90
CA ASN A 46 19.84 1.84 42.67
C ASN A 46 19.99 0.42 42.11
N GLU A 47 19.44 0.11 40.93
CA GLU A 47 19.57 -1.21 40.29
C GLU A 47 20.49 -1.23 39.05
N LEU A 48 21.17 -0.13 38.71
CA LEU A 48 22.11 -0.06 37.57
C LEU A 48 23.57 0.23 37.99
N LYS A 49 23.93 -0.10 39.24
CA LYS A 49 25.31 -0.01 39.77
C LYS A 49 25.87 -1.35 40.29
N ARG A 50 25.47 -2.46 39.67
CA ARG A 50 26.14 -3.77 39.83
C ARG A 50 26.28 -4.47 38.49
N LYS A 51 27.23 -3.97 37.69
CA LYS A 51 28.05 -4.75 36.74
C LYS A 51 29.09 -3.77 36.20
N GLY A 52 30.18 -3.65 36.96
CA GLY A 52 31.36 -2.97 36.45
C GLY A 52 32.00 -3.83 35.38
N THR A 53 32.35 -3.22 34.25
CA THR A 53 33.67 -3.33 33.64
C THR A 53 33.88 -2.11 32.74
N LEU A 54 35.04 -1.48 32.94
CA LEU A 54 35.67 -0.37 32.23
C LEU A 54 35.81 -0.67 30.71
N MET A 55 36.06 0.22 29.75
CA MET A 55 36.55 1.60 29.71
C MET A 55 36.36 2.14 28.28
N THR A 56 36.32 3.47 28.17
CA THR A 56 36.84 4.30 27.06
C THR A 56 36.25 4.17 25.65
N ASN A 57 35.48 5.18 25.24
CA ASN A 57 36.00 6.14 24.26
C ASN A 57 35.26 7.47 24.33
N ALA A 58 36.07 8.53 24.48
CA ALA A 58 35.67 9.91 24.59
C ALA A 58 35.24 10.45 23.22
N ARG A 59 34.04 11.05 23.15
CA ARG A 59 33.65 12.16 22.25
C ARG A 59 32.23 12.59 22.59
N ALA A 60 32.10 13.27 23.73
CA ALA A 60 30.98 14.15 24.01
C ALA A 60 31.37 15.59 23.60
N ILE A 61 30.35 16.42 23.43
CA ILE A 61 30.37 17.89 23.46
C ILE A 61 30.52 18.56 22.09
N TRP A 62 29.38 18.96 21.50
CA TRP A 62 29.05 20.38 21.29
C TRP A 62 27.52 20.54 21.28
N ILE A 63 27.02 21.21 22.33
CA ILE A 63 25.65 21.75 22.49
C ILE A 63 25.78 23.29 22.45
N PHE A 64 24.65 23.96 22.12
CA PHE A 64 24.26 25.37 22.32
C PHE A 64 24.09 26.14 21.00
N VAL A 65 22.86 26.35 20.48
CA VAL A 65 21.79 27.27 20.92
C VAL A 65 22.19 28.75 20.81
N PHE A 66 21.52 29.49 19.92
CA PHE A 66 21.03 30.88 20.10
C PHE A 66 19.94 31.12 19.04
N LEU A 67 18.65 31.14 19.38
CA LEU A 67 17.84 32.24 19.93
C LEU A 67 17.50 33.36 18.93
N ALA A 68 16.20 33.61 18.81
CA ALA A 68 15.51 34.59 17.97
C ALA A 68 15.84 36.07 18.26
N ILE A 69 15.63 36.92 17.24
CA ILE A 69 15.19 38.35 17.17
C ILE A 69 15.10 38.61 15.63
N GLY A 70 14.06 39.13 14.97
CA GLY A 70 12.95 40.00 15.35
C GLY A 70 13.15 41.41 14.74
N ILE A 71 12.72 41.66 13.49
CA ILE A 71 12.46 43.03 12.98
C ILE A 71 11.20 43.02 12.09
N VAL A 72 10.24 43.85 12.50
CA VAL A 72 9.04 44.29 11.75
C VAL A 72 9.37 45.62 11.07
N ALA A 73 8.97 45.81 9.80
CA ALA A 73 8.49 47.12 9.28
C ALA A 73 7.82 46.96 7.91
N CYS A 74 6.75 47.74 7.71
CA CYS A 74 5.73 47.63 6.68
C CYS A 74 6.04 48.35 5.35
N ALA A 75 5.30 47.94 4.31
CA ALA A 75 4.59 48.75 3.29
C ALA A 75 5.11 48.78 1.82
N ARG A 76 4.19 48.28 0.97
CA ARG A 76 3.75 48.69 -0.39
C ARG A 76 4.55 48.32 -1.66
N ASP A 77 3.88 47.46 -2.44
CA ASP A 77 3.73 47.37 -3.91
C ASP A 77 4.74 48.08 -4.82
N THR A 78 5.40 47.26 -5.66
CA THR A 78 5.34 47.39 -7.13
C THR A 78 5.60 46.03 -7.80
N GLY A 79 4.57 45.49 -8.47
CA GLY A 79 4.65 44.96 -9.84
C GLY A 79 5.60 43.81 -10.22
N THR A 80 4.96 42.71 -10.63
CA THR A 80 5.28 41.77 -11.74
C THR A 80 6.44 40.78 -11.59
N GLY A 81 6.06 39.49 -11.59
CA GLY A 81 6.93 38.32 -11.70
C GLY A 81 6.17 37.06 -11.30
N ASP A 82 5.27 36.63 -12.17
CA ASP A 82 4.44 35.43 -12.05
C ASP A 82 5.30 34.18 -12.27
N ASP A 83 5.40 33.31 -11.27
CA ASP A 83 5.90 31.93 -11.40
C ASP A 83 5.31 31.08 -10.27
N THR A 84 4.02 30.78 -10.39
CA THR A 84 3.41 29.65 -9.67
C THR A 84 2.66 28.77 -10.66
N SER A 85 3.34 27.75 -11.19
CA SER A 85 2.66 26.58 -11.74
C SER A 85 2.05 25.79 -10.58
N ALA A 86 0.91 26.27 -10.07
CA ALA A 86 0.01 25.41 -9.32
C ALA A 86 -0.40 24.26 -10.25
N GLY A 87 -0.15 23.02 -9.81
CA GLY A 87 -0.58 21.82 -10.54
C GLY A 87 -2.06 21.93 -10.88
N SER A 88 -2.41 21.60 -12.13
CA SER A 88 -3.80 21.60 -12.58
C SER A 88 -4.69 20.78 -11.63
N PRO A 89 -5.88 21.28 -11.27
CA PRO A 89 -6.85 20.48 -10.53
C PRO A 89 -7.21 19.26 -11.36
N THR A 90 -7.08 18.07 -10.75
CA THR A 90 -7.46 16.80 -11.33
C THR A 90 -8.94 16.85 -11.69
N SER A 91 -9.28 16.80 -12.98
CA SER A 91 -10.66 16.82 -13.45
C SER A 91 -11.35 15.53 -13.02
N ALA A 92 -12.48 15.64 -12.33
CA ALA A 92 -13.34 14.50 -11.99
C ALA A 92 -13.77 13.76 -13.26
N ILE A 93 -13.93 12.44 -13.18
CA ILE A 93 -14.45 11.62 -14.29
C ILE A 93 -15.92 11.97 -14.52
N GLU A 94 -16.25 12.25 -15.77
CA GLU A 94 -17.49 12.91 -16.19
C GLU A 94 -18.50 11.94 -16.81
N THR A 95 -19.77 11.96 -16.37
CA THR A 95 -20.89 11.36 -17.12
C THR A 95 -21.62 12.44 -17.90
N ILE A 96 -21.86 12.21 -19.20
CA ILE A 96 -22.55 13.15 -20.09
C ILE A 96 -24.07 13.00 -19.88
N ASP A 97 -24.72 14.03 -19.34
CA ASP A 97 -26.18 14.07 -19.22
C ASP A 97 -26.85 14.22 -20.59
N SER A 98 -28.19 14.06 -20.64
CA SER A 98 -28.98 14.19 -21.89
C SER A 98 -28.89 15.58 -22.58
N ARG A 99 -28.23 16.56 -21.95
CA ARG A 99 -27.97 17.91 -22.48
C ARG A 99 -26.50 18.11 -22.87
N GLY A 100 -25.69 17.05 -22.83
CA GLY A 100 -24.27 17.12 -23.16
C GLY A 100 -23.42 17.71 -22.04
N GLN A 101 -23.97 17.88 -20.84
CA GLN A 101 -23.26 18.46 -19.70
C GLN A 101 -22.69 17.36 -18.82
N THR A 102 -21.43 17.50 -18.47
CA THR A 102 -20.73 16.55 -17.64
C THR A 102 -21.03 16.83 -16.17
N THR A 103 -21.75 15.92 -15.53
CA THR A 103 -21.97 15.99 -14.08
C THR A 103 -21.14 14.88 -13.44
N PRO A 104 -20.34 15.18 -12.40
CA PRO A 104 -19.74 14.15 -11.59
C PRO A 104 -20.82 13.21 -11.05
N PHE A 105 -20.52 11.92 -10.89
CA PHE A 105 -21.44 10.99 -10.24
C PHE A 105 -21.76 11.48 -8.81
N ASP A 106 -23.01 11.36 -8.38
CA ASP A 106 -23.35 11.59 -6.97
C ASP A 106 -22.63 10.55 -6.11
N GLY A 107 -21.84 11.00 -5.12
CA GLY A 107 -21.08 10.09 -4.28
C GLY A 107 -19.92 10.70 -3.52
N TYR A 108 -19.02 9.82 -3.10
CA TYR A 108 -17.76 10.17 -2.44
C TYR A 108 -16.58 9.54 -3.17
N THR A 109 -15.42 10.19 -3.05
CA THR A 109 -14.15 9.66 -3.55
C THR A 109 -13.30 9.19 -2.38
N LEU A 110 -12.94 7.90 -2.39
CA LEU A 110 -12.04 7.27 -1.41
C LEU A 110 -10.66 7.07 -2.02
N PHE A 111 -9.61 7.51 -1.31
CA PHE A 111 -8.23 7.34 -1.78
C PHE A 111 -7.21 7.40 -0.65
N GLN A 112 -6.06 6.76 -0.88
CA GLN A 112 -4.87 6.88 -0.04
C GLN A 112 -3.67 7.31 -0.89
N PRO A 113 -3.06 8.49 -0.65
CA PRO A 113 -1.86 8.89 -1.38
C PRO A 113 -0.66 7.96 -1.10
N LEU A 114 0.18 7.72 -2.11
CA LEU A 114 1.27 6.73 -2.10
C LEU A 114 2.29 6.83 -0.97
N ARG A 115 2.44 8.01 -0.36
CA ARG A 115 3.40 8.28 0.73
C ARG A 115 2.70 8.87 1.95
N SER A 116 1.43 8.51 2.14
CA SER A 116 0.59 8.99 3.22
C SER A 116 0.18 7.82 4.11
N THR A 117 0.14 8.09 5.41
CA THR A 117 -0.50 7.23 6.41
C THR A 117 -1.97 7.62 6.64
N ASN A 118 -2.48 8.64 5.94
CA ASN A 118 -3.89 9.03 5.98
C ASN A 118 -4.64 8.50 4.76
N VAL A 119 -5.83 7.98 5.00
CA VAL A 119 -6.86 7.66 4.00
C VAL A 119 -7.92 8.76 4.04
N TYR A 120 -8.40 9.19 2.87
CA TYR A 120 -9.32 10.30 2.74
C TYR A 120 -10.62 9.87 2.05
N LEU A 121 -11.73 10.38 2.57
CA LEU A 121 -13.03 10.38 1.92
C LEU A 121 -13.44 11.82 1.68
N ILE A 122 -13.63 12.20 0.42
CA ILE A 122 -14.05 13.56 0.03
C ILE A 122 -15.40 13.52 -0.69
N ASP A 123 -16.19 14.58 -0.50
CA ASP A 123 -17.41 14.79 -1.27
C ASP A 123 -17.11 15.29 -2.69
N MET A 124 -18.15 15.42 -3.53
CA MET A 124 -18.00 15.90 -4.91
C MET A 124 -17.60 17.37 -5.03
N ALA A 125 -17.69 18.16 -3.95
CA ALA A 125 -17.18 19.53 -3.89
C ALA A 125 -15.70 19.58 -3.42
N GLY A 126 -15.09 18.42 -3.16
CA GLY A 126 -13.72 18.30 -2.67
C GLY A 126 -13.57 18.59 -1.17
N ASN A 127 -14.67 18.72 -0.43
CA ASN A 127 -14.59 18.89 1.02
C ASN A 127 -14.26 17.55 1.68
N LEU A 128 -13.45 17.62 2.73
CA LEU A 128 -13.13 16.46 3.55
C LEU A 128 -14.39 15.99 4.29
N SER A 129 -14.86 14.79 3.95
CA SER A 129 -15.95 14.14 4.66
C SER A 129 -15.45 13.32 5.83
N HIS A 130 -14.39 12.54 5.62
CA HIS A 130 -13.78 11.73 6.66
C HIS A 130 -12.29 11.51 6.39
N LYS A 131 -11.52 11.25 7.45
CA LYS A 131 -10.10 10.91 7.38
C LYS A 131 -9.75 9.85 8.41
N TRP A 132 -9.25 8.71 7.94
CA TRP A 132 -8.60 7.72 8.80
C TRP A 132 -7.11 8.02 8.87
N GLN A 133 -6.59 8.11 10.08
CA GLN A 133 -5.15 8.18 10.32
C GLN A 133 -4.67 6.78 10.72
N THR A 134 -3.68 6.27 10.00
CA THR A 134 -3.14 4.92 10.20
C THR A 134 -1.66 4.98 10.57
N GLU A 135 -1.07 3.84 10.91
CA GLU A 135 0.36 3.74 11.23
C GLU A 135 1.24 3.51 10.00
N TYR A 136 0.67 2.91 8.94
CA TYR A 136 1.44 2.40 7.80
C TYR A 136 1.19 3.18 6.51
N ASN A 137 2.22 3.28 5.68
CA ASN A 137 2.08 3.74 4.30
C ASN A 137 1.18 2.79 3.51
N THR A 138 0.59 3.30 2.42
CA THR A 138 -0.32 2.52 1.58
C THR A 138 0.36 1.33 0.92
N GLY A 139 -0.33 0.19 0.96
CA GLY A 139 -0.08 -0.98 0.11
C GLY A 139 -0.81 -0.89 -1.24
N GLN A 140 -1.36 0.28 -1.57
CA GLN A 140 -1.90 0.70 -2.87
C GLN A 140 -3.36 0.35 -3.17
N SER A 141 -4.06 -0.23 -2.21
CA SER A 141 -5.48 -0.58 -2.38
C SER A 141 -6.29 -0.22 -1.14
N VAL A 142 -7.49 0.32 -1.37
CA VAL A 142 -8.41 0.75 -0.32
C VAL A 142 -9.85 0.67 -0.82
N TYR A 143 -10.72 0.09 -0.01
CA TYR A 143 -12.13 -0.15 -0.28
C TYR A 143 -12.96 0.29 0.92
N MET A 144 -14.17 0.76 0.64
CA MET A 144 -15.21 0.88 1.64
C MET A 144 -16.05 -0.40 1.59
N LEU A 145 -16.11 -1.11 2.71
CA LEU A 145 -16.92 -2.31 2.85
C LEU A 145 -18.40 -1.94 3.11
N GLU A 146 -19.29 -2.89 2.86
CA GLU A 146 -20.75 -2.69 3.04
C GLU A 146 -21.14 -2.37 4.50
N ASN A 147 -20.33 -2.83 5.47
CA ASN A 147 -20.52 -2.54 6.89
C ASN A 147 -20.07 -1.12 7.30
N GLY A 148 -19.50 -0.34 6.37
CA GLY A 148 -18.98 1.01 6.60
C GLY A 148 -17.53 1.05 7.11
N ASN A 149 -16.86 -0.10 7.20
CA ASN A 149 -15.43 -0.17 7.51
C ASN A 149 -14.59 0.01 6.24
N LEU A 150 -13.33 0.38 6.42
CA LEU A 150 -12.33 0.34 5.37
C LEU A 150 -11.66 -1.03 5.32
N LEU A 151 -11.50 -1.60 4.14
CA LEU A 151 -10.46 -2.59 3.87
C LEU A 151 -9.30 -1.89 3.15
N ARG A 152 -8.07 -2.06 3.62
CA ARG A 152 -6.90 -1.47 2.98
C ARG A 152 -5.71 -2.41 2.95
N ALA A 153 -4.89 -2.26 1.92
CA ALA A 153 -3.52 -2.74 1.90
C ALA A 153 -2.58 -1.69 2.51
N ALA A 154 -1.56 -2.18 3.20
CA ALA A 154 -0.55 -1.41 3.90
C ALA A 154 0.85 -2.02 3.65
N ARG A 155 1.87 -1.17 3.70
CA ARG A 155 3.26 -1.63 3.64
C ARG A 155 3.67 -2.24 4.98
N ASP A 156 4.36 -3.37 4.90
CA ASP A 156 5.14 -3.88 6.03
C ASP A 156 6.25 -2.86 6.40
N PRO A 157 6.28 -2.32 7.63
CA PRO A 157 7.29 -1.35 8.04
C PRO A 157 8.67 -2.00 8.25
N ASP A 158 8.73 -3.32 8.42
CA ASP A 158 9.97 -4.09 8.60
C ASP A 158 9.97 -5.33 7.68
N PRO A 159 10.09 -5.13 6.35
CA PRO A 159 9.97 -6.20 5.38
C PRO A 159 11.22 -7.09 5.39
N SER A 160 11.03 -8.39 5.60
CA SER A 160 12.03 -9.41 5.34
C SER A 160 12.05 -9.81 3.85
N GLY A 161 13.03 -10.63 3.46
CA GLY A 161 13.16 -11.14 2.10
C GLY A 161 13.69 -10.11 1.08
N PRO A 162 13.91 -10.58 -0.17
CA PRO A 162 14.60 -9.80 -1.20
C PRO A 162 13.71 -8.74 -1.88
N TYR A 163 12.41 -8.76 -1.63
CA TYR A 163 11.41 -7.99 -2.36
C TYR A 163 11.63 -6.47 -2.28
N ARG A 164 12.01 -5.82 -3.39
CA ARG A 164 12.30 -4.38 -3.51
C ARG A 164 11.74 -3.83 -4.84
N GLY A 165 10.42 -3.89 -5.00
CA GLY A 165 9.69 -3.57 -6.24
C GLY A 165 8.69 -2.41 -6.11
N GLY A 166 8.17 -1.92 -7.24
CA GLY A 166 6.93 -1.14 -7.21
C GLY A 166 5.77 -2.07 -6.88
N GLY A 167 4.79 -1.61 -6.09
CA GLY A 167 3.67 -2.49 -5.70
C GLY A 167 3.73 -3.02 -4.28
N GLU A 168 4.79 -2.80 -3.50
CA GLU A 168 4.91 -3.48 -2.19
C GLU A 168 3.78 -3.12 -1.22
N GLY A 169 3.16 -4.16 -0.68
CA GLY A 169 2.32 -4.09 0.51
C GLY A 169 2.90 -4.96 1.62
N GLY A 170 2.10 -5.89 2.11
CA GLY A 170 2.51 -6.87 3.13
C GLY A 170 1.60 -6.91 4.36
N ILE A 171 0.74 -5.92 4.55
CA ILE A 171 -0.26 -5.90 5.62
C ILE A 171 -1.63 -5.59 5.01
N ILE A 172 -2.68 -6.23 5.49
CA ILE A 172 -4.07 -5.99 5.12
C ILE A 172 -4.81 -5.63 6.41
N GLN A 173 -5.59 -4.55 6.39
CA GLN A 173 -6.32 -4.07 7.57
C GLN A 173 -7.78 -3.86 7.25
N GLU A 174 -8.65 -4.26 8.18
CA GLU A 174 -10.00 -3.71 8.29
C GLU A 174 -10.03 -2.65 9.41
N ILE A 175 -10.50 -1.46 9.08
CA ILE A 175 -10.53 -0.30 9.99
C ILE A 175 -11.96 0.21 10.10
N ALA A 176 -12.47 0.29 11.31
CA ALA A 176 -13.78 0.83 11.60
C ALA A 176 -13.90 2.33 11.24
N TRP A 177 -15.13 2.81 11.11
CA TRP A 177 -15.42 4.22 10.77
C TRP A 177 -14.78 5.23 11.74
N ASP A 178 -14.57 4.86 13.01
CA ASP A 178 -13.94 5.72 14.01
C ASP A 178 -12.41 5.66 14.04
N GLY A 179 -11.81 4.77 13.24
CA GLY A 179 -10.36 4.58 13.15
C GLY A 179 -9.82 3.38 13.95
N GLU A 180 -10.66 2.61 14.64
CA GLU A 180 -10.22 1.37 15.29
C GLU A 180 -9.84 0.31 14.25
N VAL A 181 -8.64 -0.27 14.36
CA VAL A 181 -8.26 -1.45 13.56
C VAL A 181 -8.95 -2.66 14.15
N VAL A 182 -9.92 -3.22 13.43
CA VAL A 182 -10.70 -4.38 13.89
C VAL A 182 -10.10 -5.69 13.39
N TRP A 183 -9.34 -5.64 12.30
CA TRP A 183 -8.57 -6.77 11.78
C TRP A 183 -7.26 -6.31 11.15
N GLU A 184 -6.21 -7.10 11.34
CA GLU A 184 -4.93 -6.93 10.67
C GLU A 184 -4.35 -8.30 10.29
N TYR A 185 -3.83 -8.41 9.08
CA TYR A 185 -3.15 -9.61 8.63
C TYR A 185 -1.85 -9.26 7.92
N LYS A 186 -0.74 -9.75 8.47
CA LYS A 186 0.58 -9.64 7.84
C LYS A 186 0.78 -10.80 6.87
N PHE A 187 0.82 -10.48 5.58
CA PHE A 187 1.16 -11.39 4.48
C PHE A 187 2.50 -10.99 3.86
N SER A 188 3.56 -11.11 4.65
CA SER A 188 4.92 -10.67 4.33
C SER A 188 5.93 -11.45 5.16
N ASP A 189 6.78 -12.23 4.48
CA ASP A 189 7.91 -12.97 5.04
C ASP A 189 9.02 -13.16 3.99
N GLU A 190 10.03 -13.99 4.26
CA GLU A 190 11.16 -14.23 3.34
C GLU A 190 10.74 -14.95 2.05
N LEU A 191 9.61 -15.66 2.06
CA LEU A 191 9.14 -16.53 0.99
C LEU A 191 7.98 -15.94 0.19
N LYS A 192 7.26 -14.96 0.75
CA LYS A 192 6.14 -14.29 0.07
C LYS A 192 5.87 -12.87 0.54
N ARG A 193 5.22 -12.07 -0.30
CA ARG A 193 4.71 -10.74 0.10
C ARG A 193 3.51 -10.30 -0.73
N HIS A 194 2.49 -9.74 -0.07
CA HIS A 194 1.39 -9.05 -0.76
C HIS A 194 1.92 -7.98 -1.73
N HIS A 195 1.37 -8.03 -2.94
CA HIS A 195 1.76 -7.22 -4.08
C HIS A 195 0.55 -6.40 -4.52
N HIS A 196 0.55 -5.10 -4.27
CA HIS A 196 -0.32 -4.07 -4.86
C HIS A 196 -1.82 -4.15 -4.49
N ASP A 197 -2.53 -5.21 -4.88
CA ASP A 197 -3.99 -5.22 -4.87
C ASP A 197 -4.59 -6.26 -3.92
N VAL A 198 -5.76 -5.93 -3.41
CA VAL A 198 -6.65 -6.81 -2.65
C VAL A 198 -8.07 -6.61 -3.15
N GLU A 199 -8.91 -7.63 -3.12
CA GLU A 199 -10.32 -7.51 -3.47
C GLU A 199 -11.18 -8.10 -2.34
N PRO A 200 -12.10 -7.34 -1.73
CA PRO A 200 -13.09 -7.90 -0.82
C PRO A 200 -14.07 -8.79 -1.59
N MET A 201 -14.25 -10.03 -1.14
CA MET A 201 -15.09 -11.01 -1.81
C MET A 201 -16.51 -11.06 -1.21
N PRO A 202 -17.56 -11.40 -1.98
CA PRO A 202 -18.93 -11.47 -1.46
C PRO A 202 -19.16 -12.47 -0.32
N ASN A 203 -18.27 -13.45 -0.13
CA ASN A 203 -18.31 -14.41 0.96
C ASN A 203 -17.65 -13.90 2.26
N GLY A 204 -17.09 -12.69 2.26
CA GLY A 204 -16.35 -12.11 3.38
C GLY A 204 -14.84 -12.42 3.36
N ASN A 205 -14.36 -13.20 2.38
CA ASN A 205 -12.94 -13.42 2.19
C ASN A 205 -12.27 -12.21 1.51
N VAL A 206 -10.95 -12.25 1.45
CA VAL A 206 -10.15 -11.27 0.71
C VAL A 206 -9.30 -12.02 -0.30
N LEU A 207 -9.34 -11.58 -1.56
CA LEU A 207 -8.44 -12.06 -2.60
C LEU A 207 -7.22 -11.14 -2.64
N LEU A 208 -6.02 -11.69 -2.72
CA LEU A 208 -4.76 -10.96 -2.78
C LEU A 208 -3.98 -11.43 -4.00
N ILE A 209 -3.24 -10.49 -4.60
CA ILE A 209 -2.08 -10.82 -5.42
C ILE A 209 -0.82 -10.68 -4.56
N ALA A 210 0.14 -11.59 -4.76
CA ALA A 210 1.35 -11.66 -3.96
C ALA A 210 2.52 -12.18 -4.78
N TRP A 211 3.73 -11.76 -4.41
CA TRP A 211 4.96 -12.33 -4.90
C TRP A 211 5.35 -13.55 -4.06
N GLU A 212 5.85 -14.58 -4.72
CA GLU A 212 6.62 -15.66 -4.09
C GLU A 212 8.08 -15.59 -4.54
N ASN A 213 9.02 -16.01 -3.70
CA ASN A 213 10.45 -15.99 -4.04
C ASN A 213 10.86 -17.31 -4.69
N LYS A 214 11.52 -17.25 -5.86
CA LYS A 214 12.18 -18.39 -6.49
C LYS A 214 13.67 -18.11 -6.63
N THR A 215 14.51 -19.06 -6.22
CA THR A 215 15.97 -18.90 -6.33
C THR A 215 16.44 -18.97 -7.77
N TYR A 216 17.68 -18.55 -8.01
CA TYR A 216 18.36 -18.72 -9.28
C TYR A 216 18.31 -20.17 -9.78
N GLU A 217 18.61 -21.14 -8.93
CA GLU A 217 18.62 -22.55 -9.31
C GLU A 217 17.22 -23.04 -9.70
N GLU A 218 16.18 -22.63 -8.98
CA GLU A 218 14.79 -22.94 -9.31
C GLU A 218 14.40 -22.33 -10.66
N ALA A 219 14.77 -21.07 -10.90
CA ALA A 219 14.51 -20.36 -12.15
C ALA A 219 15.22 -21.00 -13.35
N VAL A 220 16.50 -21.32 -13.21
CA VAL A 220 17.28 -22.02 -14.25
C VAL A 220 16.73 -23.43 -14.49
N GLN A 221 16.28 -24.13 -13.45
CA GLN A 221 15.67 -25.44 -13.61
C GLN A 221 14.29 -25.36 -14.29
N ALA A 222 13.52 -24.30 -14.02
CA ALA A 222 12.26 -23.97 -14.70
C ALA A 222 12.45 -23.52 -16.16
N GLY A 223 13.71 -23.38 -16.61
CA GLY A 223 14.07 -23.11 -18.00
C GLY A 223 14.14 -21.63 -18.37
N ILE A 224 14.29 -20.72 -17.40
CA ILE A 224 14.63 -19.32 -17.70
C ILE A 224 16.01 -19.23 -18.38
N ASN A 225 16.18 -18.31 -19.33
CA ASN A 225 17.50 -17.97 -19.84
C ASN A 225 18.27 -17.19 -18.75
N PRO A 226 19.39 -17.72 -18.23
CA PRO A 226 20.15 -17.04 -17.18
C PRO A 226 20.65 -15.65 -17.59
N GLU A 227 20.90 -15.40 -18.88
CA GLU A 227 21.32 -14.10 -19.40
C GLU A 227 20.23 -13.02 -19.29
N ARG A 228 18.99 -13.42 -19.00
CA ARG A 228 17.85 -12.51 -18.78
C ARG A 228 17.62 -12.17 -17.31
N MET A 229 18.26 -12.88 -16.39
CA MET A 229 18.16 -12.60 -14.97
C MET A 229 19.14 -11.48 -14.58
N SER A 230 18.63 -10.46 -13.87
CA SER A 230 19.45 -9.40 -13.26
C SER A 230 19.92 -9.76 -11.85
N ASP A 231 19.20 -10.67 -11.20
CA ASP A 231 19.36 -11.03 -9.80
C ASP A 231 19.44 -12.55 -9.67
N ASP A 232 19.79 -13.04 -8.48
CA ASP A 232 19.86 -14.46 -8.14
C ASP A 232 18.51 -15.04 -7.66
N TYR A 233 17.41 -14.36 -8.02
CA TYR A 233 16.05 -14.78 -7.74
C TYR A 233 15.07 -14.14 -8.75
N ILE A 234 13.83 -14.64 -8.76
CA ILE A 234 12.69 -14.02 -9.43
C ILE A 234 11.45 -14.05 -8.53
N TRP A 235 10.53 -13.12 -8.77
CA TRP A 235 9.29 -12.97 -8.00
C TRP A 235 8.06 -13.16 -8.90
N PRO A 236 7.71 -14.40 -9.27
CA PRO A 236 6.44 -14.65 -9.93
C PRO A 236 5.28 -14.25 -9.00
N ASP A 237 4.20 -13.77 -9.63
CA ASP A 237 2.96 -13.49 -8.94
C ASP A 237 2.15 -14.77 -8.70
N PHE A 238 1.44 -14.81 -7.58
CA PHE A 238 0.41 -15.78 -7.28
C PHE A 238 -0.81 -15.07 -6.70
N VAL A 239 -1.97 -15.73 -6.79
CA VAL A 239 -3.24 -15.25 -6.26
C VAL A 239 -3.59 -16.12 -5.06
N VAL A 240 -4.04 -15.51 -3.98
CA VAL A 240 -4.45 -16.21 -2.75
C VAL A 240 -5.76 -15.65 -2.23
N GLU A 241 -6.70 -16.53 -1.90
CA GLU A 241 -7.92 -16.19 -1.17
C GLU A 241 -7.73 -16.52 0.30
N VAL A 242 -7.96 -15.54 1.17
CA VAL A 242 -7.87 -15.70 2.62
C VAL A 242 -9.20 -15.42 3.30
N GLU A 243 -9.55 -16.27 4.26
CA GLU A 243 -10.65 -16.06 5.20
C GLU A 243 -10.11 -15.34 6.43
N PRO A 244 -10.57 -14.11 6.76
CA PRO A 244 -10.13 -13.39 7.95
C PRO A 244 -10.39 -14.17 9.25
N VAL A 245 -9.36 -14.26 10.10
CA VAL A 245 -9.46 -14.72 11.49
C VAL A 245 -9.20 -13.54 12.39
N TYR A 246 -10.27 -12.93 12.90
CA TYR A 246 -10.19 -11.74 13.73
C TYR A 246 -9.52 -12.02 15.09
N PRO A 247 -8.72 -11.08 15.63
CA PRO A 247 -8.38 -9.77 15.05
C PRO A 247 -7.09 -9.78 14.21
N ASP A 248 -6.27 -10.83 14.23
CA ASP A 248 -4.88 -10.75 13.79
C ASP A 248 -4.37 -11.93 12.94
N GLY A 249 -5.24 -12.58 12.16
CA GLY A 249 -4.86 -13.72 11.33
C GLY A 249 -5.77 -13.97 10.13
N ALA A 250 -5.46 -15.02 9.37
CA ALA A 250 -6.30 -15.50 8.28
C ALA A 250 -6.04 -16.98 7.98
N ASN A 251 -7.03 -17.68 7.45
CA ASN A 251 -6.87 -19.00 6.85
C ASN A 251 -6.70 -18.85 5.34
N ILE A 252 -5.72 -19.54 4.75
CA ILE A 252 -5.63 -19.66 3.29
C ILE A 252 -6.68 -20.67 2.83
N VAL A 253 -7.58 -20.25 1.95
CA VAL A 253 -8.68 -21.06 1.44
C VAL A 253 -8.35 -21.65 0.07
N TRP A 254 -7.65 -20.88 -0.75
CA TRP A 254 -7.30 -21.25 -2.12
C TRP A 254 -6.09 -20.45 -2.61
N GLU A 255 -5.27 -21.07 -3.46
CA GLU A 255 -4.11 -20.46 -4.10
C GLU A 255 -4.04 -20.86 -5.58
N TRP A 256 -3.49 -19.95 -6.39
CA TRP A 256 -3.08 -20.20 -7.77
C TRP A 256 -1.74 -19.52 -8.03
N HIS A 257 -0.77 -20.29 -8.53
CA HIS A 257 0.60 -19.82 -8.72
C HIS A 257 0.93 -19.71 -10.20
N ALA A 258 1.37 -18.54 -10.68
CA ALA A 258 1.85 -18.41 -12.06
C ALA A 258 3.02 -19.37 -12.34
N TRP A 259 3.78 -19.71 -11.30
CA TRP A 259 4.87 -20.67 -11.34
C TRP A 259 4.48 -22.06 -11.83
N ASP A 260 3.23 -22.49 -11.60
CA ASP A 260 2.75 -23.81 -12.01
C ASP A 260 2.27 -23.83 -13.48
N HIS A 261 2.27 -22.66 -14.13
CA HIS A 261 1.70 -22.45 -15.46
C HIS A 261 2.75 -21.91 -16.43
N LEU A 262 3.92 -22.55 -16.49
CA LEU A 262 5.06 -22.10 -17.28
C LEU A 262 5.29 -22.95 -18.53
N VAL A 263 5.85 -22.34 -19.57
CA VAL A 263 6.36 -22.99 -20.79
C VAL A 263 7.66 -22.31 -21.26
N GLN A 264 8.53 -23.03 -21.97
CA GLN A 264 9.72 -22.48 -22.62
C GLN A 264 10.24 -23.38 -23.76
N GLU A 265 10.91 -22.79 -24.74
CA GLU A 265 11.44 -23.50 -25.92
C GLU A 265 12.97 -23.62 -25.98
N LEU A 266 13.68 -23.06 -25.01
CA LEU A 266 15.14 -22.88 -25.07
C LEU A 266 15.92 -24.13 -24.65
N TYR A 267 15.52 -24.77 -23.55
CA TYR A 267 16.29 -25.82 -22.90
C TYR A 267 15.49 -27.11 -22.80
N ARG A 268 15.77 -28.06 -23.71
CA ARG A 268 15.06 -29.35 -23.79
C ARG A 268 15.23 -30.25 -22.56
N ASP A 269 16.33 -30.08 -21.83
CA ASP A 269 16.68 -30.85 -20.64
C ASP A 269 16.22 -30.19 -19.33
N LYS A 270 15.45 -29.11 -19.43
CA LYS A 270 14.87 -28.37 -18.30
C LYS A 270 13.37 -28.59 -18.20
N ASP A 271 12.81 -28.18 -17.07
CA ASP A 271 11.37 -28.23 -16.85
C ASP A 271 10.67 -27.28 -17.83
N ASN A 272 9.35 -27.43 -17.94
CA ASN A 272 8.50 -26.57 -18.77
C ASN A 272 8.86 -26.54 -20.27
N TYR A 273 9.70 -27.47 -20.77
CA TYR A 273 10.03 -27.52 -22.19
C TYR A 273 8.82 -27.91 -23.05
N GLY A 274 8.41 -27.02 -23.95
CA GLY A 274 7.27 -27.20 -24.85
C GLY A 274 7.26 -26.13 -25.93
N ASN A 275 6.45 -26.32 -26.97
CA ASN A 275 6.26 -25.29 -28.01
C ASN A 275 5.34 -24.19 -27.46
N VAL A 276 5.85 -22.97 -27.25
CA VAL A 276 5.09 -21.85 -26.66
C VAL A 276 3.84 -21.56 -27.49
N ALA A 277 3.94 -21.63 -28.82
CA ALA A 277 2.80 -21.33 -29.71
C ALA A 277 1.68 -22.38 -29.63
N GLU A 278 1.97 -23.59 -29.15
CA GLU A 278 0.99 -24.67 -28.95
C GLU A 278 0.32 -24.62 -27.56
N HIS A 279 0.82 -23.78 -26.66
CA HIS A 279 0.37 -23.68 -25.26
C HIS A 279 -0.04 -22.25 -24.86
N PRO A 280 -1.10 -21.66 -25.47
CA PRO A 280 -1.57 -20.31 -25.14
C PRO A 280 -2.11 -20.16 -23.70
N GLU A 281 -2.36 -21.27 -23.02
CA GLU A 281 -2.77 -21.34 -21.62
C GLU A 281 -1.61 -21.23 -20.61
N LEU A 282 -0.35 -21.26 -21.09
CA LEU A 282 0.87 -21.20 -20.26
C LEU A 282 1.65 -19.90 -20.50
N ILE A 283 2.46 -19.54 -19.51
CA ILE A 283 3.29 -18.34 -19.49
C ILE A 283 4.69 -18.71 -19.98
N ASP A 284 5.13 -18.07 -21.06
CA ASP A 284 6.53 -18.16 -21.46
C ASP A 284 7.42 -17.46 -20.42
N ILE A 285 8.16 -18.22 -19.61
CA ILE A 285 9.11 -17.66 -18.62
C ILE A 285 10.21 -16.83 -19.29
N ASN A 286 10.39 -17.01 -20.59
CA ASN A 286 11.31 -16.29 -21.45
C ASN A 286 10.62 -15.20 -22.29
N ALA A 287 9.38 -14.81 -21.99
CA ALA A 287 8.76 -13.68 -22.65
C ALA A 287 9.57 -12.39 -22.41
N ALA A 288 9.94 -11.68 -23.48
CA ALA A 288 10.68 -10.43 -23.35
C ALA A 288 9.82 -9.34 -22.68
N PRO A 289 10.39 -8.48 -21.80
CA PRO A 289 9.66 -7.30 -21.34
C PRO A 289 9.23 -6.46 -22.54
N ALA A 290 8.03 -5.89 -22.51
CA ALA A 290 7.43 -5.13 -23.64
C ALA A 290 8.34 -4.03 -24.24
N HIS A 291 9.34 -3.54 -23.50
CA HIS A 291 10.33 -2.59 -24.00
C HIS A 291 11.35 -3.21 -24.98
N ARG A 292 11.66 -4.51 -24.88
CA ARG A 292 12.53 -5.24 -25.83
C ARG A 292 11.75 -5.83 -27.02
N ALA A 293 10.49 -6.22 -26.82
CA ALA A 293 9.61 -6.60 -27.93
C ALA A 293 9.43 -5.44 -28.94
N ARG A 294 9.39 -4.18 -28.47
CA ARG A 294 9.38 -3.00 -29.36
C ARG A 294 10.64 -2.83 -30.20
N GLN A 295 11.80 -3.33 -29.78
CA GLN A 295 13.01 -3.28 -30.59
C GLN A 295 12.98 -4.37 -31.68
N GLU A 296 12.47 -5.55 -31.36
CA GLU A 296 12.33 -6.66 -32.32
C GLU A 296 11.21 -6.42 -33.37
N ILE A 297 10.10 -5.77 -32.99
CA ILE A 297 8.98 -5.40 -33.89
C ILE A 297 9.26 -4.10 -34.69
N SER A 298 10.41 -3.45 -34.45
CA SER A 298 10.79 -2.21 -35.16
C SER A 298 11.67 -2.42 -36.39
N THR A 299 11.93 -3.68 -36.77
CA THR A 299 12.59 -3.98 -38.03
C THR A 299 11.61 -3.79 -39.19
N PRO A 300 12.05 -3.26 -40.35
CA PRO A 300 11.18 -3.13 -41.52
C PRO A 300 10.52 -4.47 -41.92
N GLU A 301 11.20 -5.59 -41.73
CA GLU A 301 10.65 -6.92 -42.05
C GLU A 301 9.51 -7.37 -41.13
N SER A 302 9.46 -6.92 -39.87
CA SER A 302 8.40 -7.31 -38.92
C SER A 302 7.11 -6.49 -39.07
N ILE A 303 7.19 -5.28 -39.62
CA ILE A 303 6.02 -4.43 -39.91
C ILE A 303 5.21 -4.96 -41.10
N ASP A 304 5.86 -5.55 -42.10
CA ASP A 304 5.18 -6.11 -43.28
C ASP A 304 4.41 -7.40 -42.99
N GLN A 305 4.70 -8.09 -41.87
CA GLN A 305 3.95 -9.27 -41.42
C GLN A 305 2.65 -8.92 -40.67
N LEU A 306 2.42 -7.64 -40.37
CA LEU A 306 1.23 -7.13 -39.67
C LEU A 306 0.22 -6.46 -40.61
N ARG A 307 0.45 -6.49 -41.93
CA ARG A 307 -0.47 -5.99 -42.97
C ARG A 307 -1.15 -7.14 -43.71
#